data_AF-A0A0D0AFG9-F1
#
_entry.id   AF-A0A0D0AFG9-F1
#
_cell.length_a   1.000
_cell.length_b   1.000
_cell.length_c   1.000
_cell.angle_alpha   90.00
_cell.angle_beta   90.00
_cell.angle_gamma   90.00
#
_symmetry.space_group_name_H-M   'P 1'
#
loop_
_entity.id
_entity.type
_entity.pdbx_description
1 polymer ?
#
loop_
_entity_poly.entity_id
_entity_poly.type
_entity_poly.pdbx_seq_one_letter_code
_entity_poly.pdbx_strand_id
1 'polypeptide(L)'
;MSEAASTPRLTSRQAMAPSTTVPTVADIEVPETLLKKRKQNEKAREERLAAASAARKAAKAKRKVIFKRAEAYVKEYLAKEREEIRLKRVARTSGDFYVPTESKVYFVVRIRGINNIAPKPRKILQLFRLLQ
;
A
#
# COMPACT_ATOMS: atom_id res chain seq x y z
N MET A 1 33.77 -53.57 59.08
CA MET A 1 33.00 -52.76 60.06
C MET A 1 32.01 -51.94 59.27
N SER A 2 30.69 -52.04 59.37
CA SER A 2 29.81 -52.73 60.32
C SER A 2 28.41 -52.72 59.68
N GLU A 3 27.67 -53.81 59.86
CA GLU A 3 26.24 -53.93 59.54
C GLU A 3 25.39 -52.79 60.12
N ALA A 4 24.31 -52.45 59.42
CA ALA A 4 22.98 -52.31 60.04
C ALA A 4 21.88 -52.34 58.96
N ALA A 5 20.96 -53.29 59.14
CA ALA A 5 19.73 -53.48 58.38
C ALA A 5 18.64 -52.46 58.73
N SER A 6 17.68 -52.17 57.82
CA SER A 6 16.24 -52.06 58.14
C SER A 6 15.38 -51.77 56.87
N THR A 7 14.60 -52.79 56.48
CA THR A 7 13.25 -52.85 55.83
C THR A 7 12.61 -51.72 54.98
N PRO A 8 11.77 -52.09 53.98
CA PRO A 8 11.12 -51.18 53.04
C PRO A 8 9.77 -50.64 53.57
N ARG A 9 9.50 -49.35 53.38
CA ARG A 9 8.19 -48.74 53.70
C ARG A 9 7.34 -48.66 52.43
N LEU A 10 6.46 -49.65 52.25
CA LEU A 10 5.27 -49.50 51.43
C LEU A 10 4.36 -48.42 52.04
N THR A 11 3.97 -47.42 51.25
CA THR A 11 2.60 -46.89 51.09
C THR A 11 2.60 -45.39 50.73
N SER A 12 2.33 -45.12 49.45
CA SER A 12 1.33 -44.12 49.08
C SER A 12 0.67 -44.60 47.80
N ARG A 13 -0.43 -45.36 47.92
CA ARG A 13 -1.39 -45.49 46.83
C ARG A 13 -1.92 -44.08 46.59
N GLN A 14 -1.40 -43.40 45.57
CA GLN A 14 -2.12 -42.27 44.99
C GLN A 14 -3.46 -42.82 44.50
N ALA A 15 -4.55 -42.33 45.10
CA ALA A 15 -5.89 -42.59 44.64
C ALA A 15 -6.01 -42.00 43.23
N MET A 16 -5.98 -42.87 42.23
CA MET A 16 -6.21 -42.51 40.83
C MET A 16 -7.70 -42.18 40.72
N ALA A 17 -8.02 -40.93 40.40
CA ALA A 17 -9.39 -40.51 40.09
C ALA A 17 -9.98 -41.43 38.99
N PRO A 18 -11.29 -41.71 38.99
CA PRO A 18 -11.88 -42.55 37.96
C PRO A 18 -11.62 -41.92 36.59
N SER A 19 -10.85 -42.63 35.76
CA SER A 19 -10.60 -42.28 34.37
C SER A 19 -11.95 -42.21 33.67
N THR A 20 -12.46 -41.02 33.42
CA THR A 20 -13.61 -40.83 32.52
C THR A 20 -13.24 -41.39 31.16
N THR A 21 -13.97 -42.42 30.71
CA THR A 21 -13.92 -43.02 29.36
C THR A 21 -14.50 -42.05 28.32
N VAL A 22 -14.02 -40.81 28.32
CA VAL A 22 -14.35 -39.84 27.28
C VAL A 22 -13.11 -39.75 26.41
N PRO A 23 -13.19 -40.11 25.11
CA PRO A 23 -12.04 -40.03 24.23
C PRO A 23 -11.49 -38.60 24.23
N THR A 24 -10.18 -38.49 24.42
CA THR A 24 -9.51 -37.19 24.34
C THR A 24 -9.43 -36.77 22.87
N VAL A 25 -9.18 -35.49 22.59
CA VAL A 25 -9.08 -34.97 21.20
C VAL A 25 -8.04 -35.73 20.35
N ALA A 26 -7.06 -36.37 21.00
CA ALA A 26 -6.04 -37.19 20.36
C ALA A 26 -6.55 -38.57 19.90
N ASP A 27 -7.65 -39.07 20.48
CA ASP A 27 -8.21 -40.40 20.20
C ASP A 27 -9.26 -40.37 19.06
N ILE A 28 -9.60 -39.17 18.56
CA ILE A 28 -10.55 -38.96 17.46
C ILE A 28 -9.75 -38.83 16.15
N GLU A 29 -9.74 -39.88 15.33
CA GLU A 29 -9.13 -39.84 14.00
C GLU A 29 -9.80 -38.79 13.11
N VAL A 30 -9.04 -37.76 12.76
CA VAL A 30 -9.54 -36.61 11.99
C VAL A 30 -9.82 -37.05 10.55
N PRO A 31 -11.02 -36.79 10.01
CA PRO A 31 -11.36 -37.14 8.63
C PRO A 31 -10.35 -36.62 7.61
N GLU A 32 -9.98 -37.46 6.63
CA GLU A 32 -8.99 -37.13 5.59
C GLU A 32 -9.32 -35.84 4.81
N THR A 33 -10.60 -35.54 4.64
CA THR A 33 -11.09 -34.34 3.96
C THR A 33 -10.65 -33.06 4.67
N LEU A 34 -10.60 -33.08 6.01
CA LEU A 34 -10.13 -31.96 6.82
C LEU A 34 -8.60 -31.79 6.71
N LEU A 35 -7.84 -32.89 6.65
CA LEU A 35 -6.39 -32.84 6.45
C LEU A 35 -6.04 -32.28 5.05
N LYS A 36 -6.77 -32.69 4.01
CA LYS A 36 -6.63 -32.15 2.65
C LYS A 36 -6.95 -30.64 2.61
N LYS A 37 -8.01 -30.21 3.30
CA LYS A 37 -8.39 -28.79 3.43
C LYS A 37 -7.35 -27.96 4.19
N ARG A 38 -6.76 -28.51 5.27
CA ARG A 38 -5.67 -27.83 6.02
C ARG A 38 -4.45 -27.58 5.15
N LYS A 39 -3.97 -28.60 4.42
CA LYS A 39 -2.84 -28.49 3.48
C LYS A 39 -3.09 -27.46 2.37
N GLN A 40 -4.30 -27.42 1.82
CA GLN A 40 -4.66 -26.42 0.79
C GLN A 40 -4.69 -25.00 1.37
N ASN A 41 -5.26 -24.82 2.56
CA ASN A 41 -5.30 -23.52 3.23
C ASN A 41 -3.91 -23.02 3.62
N GLU A 42 -3.01 -23.90 4.05
CA GLU A 42 -1.62 -23.57 4.36
C GLU A 42 -0.88 -23.08 3.10
N LYS A 43 -0.96 -23.82 1.99
CA LYS A 43 -0.39 -23.40 0.71
C LYS A 43 -0.94 -22.04 0.25
N ALA A 44 -2.25 -21.86 0.28
CA ALA A 44 -2.88 -20.59 -0.10
C ALA A 44 -2.47 -19.43 0.84
N ARG A 45 -2.24 -19.71 2.13
CA ARG A 45 -1.72 -18.71 3.08
C ARG A 45 -0.27 -18.35 2.76
N GLU A 46 0.58 -19.32 2.49
CA GLU A 46 1.99 -19.11 2.13
C GLU A 46 2.10 -18.28 0.84
N GLU A 47 1.34 -18.61 -0.19
CA GLU A 47 1.28 -17.86 -1.45
C GLU A 47 0.82 -16.41 -1.23
N ARG A 48 -0.23 -16.20 -0.42
CA ARG A 48 -0.71 -14.85 -0.07
C ARG A 48 0.32 -14.05 0.71
N LEU A 49 1.03 -14.67 1.65
CA LEU A 49 2.09 -14.02 2.42
C LEU A 49 3.28 -13.66 1.53
N ALA A 50 3.67 -14.55 0.62
CA ALA A 50 4.71 -14.30 -0.36
C ALA A 50 4.32 -13.14 -1.28
N ALA A 51 3.11 -13.14 -1.84
CA ALA A 51 2.59 -12.06 -2.68
C ALA A 51 2.49 -10.73 -1.93
N ALA A 52 2.03 -10.73 -0.67
CA ALA A 52 1.98 -9.54 0.16
C ALA A 52 3.38 -8.98 0.44
N SER A 53 4.36 -9.84 0.69
CA SER A 53 5.76 -9.43 0.90
C SER A 53 6.37 -8.83 -0.37
N ALA A 54 6.08 -9.41 -1.54
CA ALA A 54 6.53 -8.92 -2.83
C ALA A 54 5.88 -7.56 -3.17
N ALA A 55 4.57 -7.42 -2.95
CA ALA A 55 3.84 -6.16 -3.14
C ALA A 55 4.38 -5.05 -2.22
N ARG A 56 4.68 -5.37 -0.96
CA ARG A 56 5.31 -4.43 0.00
C ARG A 56 6.69 -3.97 -0.47
N LYS A 57 7.53 -4.90 -0.95
CA LYS A 57 8.85 -4.58 -1.52
C LYS A 57 8.72 -3.68 -2.76
N ALA A 58 7.81 -4.02 -3.67
CA ALA A 58 7.55 -3.23 -4.87
C ALA A 58 7.01 -1.82 -4.54
N ALA A 59 6.10 -1.69 -3.57
CA ALA A 59 5.60 -0.39 -3.12
C ALA A 59 6.72 0.48 -2.51
N LYS A 60 7.61 -0.12 -1.70
CA LYS A 60 8.76 0.59 -1.14
C LYS A 60 9.73 1.06 -2.23
N ALA A 61 10.00 0.23 -3.24
CA ALA A 61 10.82 0.60 -4.39
C ALA A 61 10.17 1.76 -5.19
N LYS A 62 8.88 1.67 -5.49
CA LYS A 62 8.12 2.74 -6.18
C LYS A 62 8.17 4.05 -5.40
N ARG A 63 8.00 4.01 -4.06
CA ARG A 63 8.06 5.22 -3.22
C ARG A 63 9.41 5.92 -3.31
N LYS A 64 10.52 5.17 -3.31
CA LYS A 64 11.87 5.75 -3.50
C LYS A 64 12.02 6.44 -4.85
N VAL A 65 11.46 5.85 -5.91
CA VAL A 65 11.50 6.44 -7.26
C VAL A 65 10.65 7.70 -7.34
N ILE A 66 9.43 7.68 -6.81
CA ILE A 66 8.54 8.85 -6.78
C ILE A 66 9.19 10.01 -6.01
N PHE A 67 9.82 9.71 -4.88
CA PHE A 67 10.51 10.72 -4.07
C PHE A 67 11.64 11.41 -4.85
N LYS A 68 12.51 10.64 -5.51
CA LYS A 68 13.58 11.20 -6.36
C LYS A 68 13.04 12.01 -7.54
N ARG A 69 11.91 11.58 -8.15
CA ARG A 69 11.27 12.33 -9.23
C ARG A 69 10.69 13.66 -8.74
N ALA A 70 10.07 13.68 -7.56
CA ALA A 70 9.55 14.91 -6.98
C ALA A 70 10.68 15.93 -6.75
N GLU A 71 11.82 15.50 -6.20
CA GLU A 71 13.00 16.36 -6.04
C GLU A 71 13.51 16.89 -7.39
N ALA A 72 13.54 16.05 -8.43
CA ALA A 72 13.95 16.46 -9.77
C ALA A 72 13.02 17.53 -10.36
N TYR A 73 11.70 17.34 -10.26
CA TYR A 73 10.72 18.31 -10.76
C TYR A 73 10.80 19.65 -10.02
N VAL A 74 10.97 19.63 -8.70
CA VAL A 74 11.15 20.87 -7.92
C VAL A 74 12.39 21.64 -8.39
N LYS A 75 13.52 20.94 -8.58
CA LYS A 75 14.75 21.56 -9.11
C LYS A 75 14.55 22.13 -10.50
N GLU A 76 13.85 21.41 -11.37
CA GLU A 76 13.55 21.83 -12.74
C GLU A 76 12.70 23.11 -12.76
N TYR A 77 11.62 23.19 -11.97
CA TYR A 77 10.76 24.37 -11.93
C TYR A 77 11.48 25.59 -11.35
N LEU A 78 12.25 25.43 -10.27
CA LEU A 78 13.03 26.52 -9.69
C LEU A 78 14.13 27.01 -10.65
N ALA A 79 14.78 26.11 -11.39
CA ALA A 79 15.78 26.49 -12.38
C ALA A 79 15.15 27.28 -13.53
N LYS A 80 13.99 26.83 -14.04
CA LYS A 80 13.23 27.54 -15.08
C LYS A 80 12.81 28.94 -14.66
N GLU A 81 12.26 29.08 -13.45
CA GLU A 81 11.86 30.39 -12.91
C GLU A 81 13.05 31.35 -12.78
N ARG A 82 14.18 30.88 -12.25
CA ARG A 82 15.41 31.67 -12.14
C ARG A 82 15.94 32.08 -13.51
N GLU A 83 15.86 31.19 -14.49
CA GLU A 83 16.33 31.46 -15.84
C GLU A 83 15.48 32.53 -16.53
N GLU A 84 14.15 32.49 -16.39
CA GLU A 84 13.28 33.57 -16.89
C GLU A 84 13.62 34.93 -16.26
N ILE A 85 13.89 34.96 -14.95
CA ILE A 85 14.31 36.19 -14.26
C ILE A 85 15.67 36.66 -14.78
N ARG A 86 16.62 35.74 -15.01
CA ARG A 86 17.94 36.04 -15.55
C ARG A 86 17.82 36.67 -16.95
N LEU A 87 17.04 36.07 -17.84
CA LEU A 87 16.82 36.58 -19.20
C LEU A 87 16.17 37.97 -19.20
N LYS A 88 15.16 38.19 -18.34
CA LYS A 88 14.56 39.52 -18.15
C LYS A 88 15.59 40.57 -17.69
N ARG A 89 16.51 40.20 -16.79
CA ARG A 89 17.57 41.11 -16.31
C ARG A 89 18.60 41.40 -17.39
N VAL A 90 19.05 40.39 -18.12
CA VAL A 90 20.01 40.54 -19.22
C VAL A 90 19.45 41.46 -20.30
N ALA A 91 18.20 41.24 -20.73
CA ALA A 91 17.54 42.09 -21.72
C ALA A 91 17.44 43.55 -21.22
N ARG A 92 17.06 43.75 -19.94
CA ARG A 92 17.02 45.09 -19.35
C ARG A 92 18.39 45.78 -19.29
N THR A 93 19.48 45.02 -19.07
CA THR A 93 20.84 45.57 -19.06
C THR A 93 21.35 45.89 -20.46
N SER A 94 21.03 45.07 -21.48
CA SER A 94 21.41 45.34 -22.87
C SER A 94 20.54 46.40 -23.54
N GLY A 95 19.38 46.73 -22.97
CA GLY A 95 18.40 47.63 -23.55
C GLY A 95 17.43 46.94 -24.51
N ASP A 96 17.48 45.60 -24.60
CA ASP A 96 16.60 44.77 -25.41
C ASP A 96 15.33 44.35 -24.65
N PHE A 97 14.35 43.80 -25.37
CA PHE A 97 13.09 43.31 -24.79
C PHE A 97 13.05 41.78 -24.72
N TYR A 98 12.73 41.24 -23.54
CA TYR A 98 12.45 39.82 -23.37
C TYR A 98 10.95 39.55 -23.49
N VAL A 99 10.55 38.78 -24.51
CA VAL A 99 9.16 38.33 -24.69
C VAL A 99 8.98 36.97 -24.01
N PRO A 100 8.14 36.86 -22.96
CA PRO A 100 7.87 35.59 -22.30
C PRO A 100 7.09 34.64 -23.21
N THR A 101 7.25 33.33 -22.99
CA THR A 101 6.51 32.32 -23.75
C THR A 101 5.02 32.35 -23.40
N GLU A 102 4.16 32.13 -24.40
CA GLU A 102 2.72 32.01 -24.19
C GLU A 102 2.35 30.77 -23.35
N SER A 103 1.25 30.87 -22.60
CA SER A 103 0.75 29.80 -21.74
C SER A 103 0.19 28.64 -22.56
N LYS A 104 0.66 27.41 -22.29
CA LYS A 104 0.22 26.20 -23.01
C LYS A 104 -1.05 25.55 -22.46
N VAL A 105 -1.37 25.82 -21.19
CA VAL A 105 -2.47 25.16 -20.48
C VAL A 105 -3.37 26.22 -19.88
N TYR A 106 -4.68 26.01 -19.99
CA TYR A 106 -5.71 26.87 -19.44
C TYR A 106 -6.60 26.07 -18.49
N PHE A 107 -6.94 26.66 -17.35
CA PHE A 107 -7.93 26.12 -16.43
C PHE A 107 -9.27 26.80 -16.69
N VAL A 108 -10.26 26.04 -17.18
CA VAL A 108 -11.56 26.59 -17.60
C VAL A 108 -12.65 26.11 -16.66
N VAL A 109 -13.45 27.04 -16.14
CA VAL A 109 -14.58 26.76 -15.25
C VAL A 109 -15.86 27.30 -15.88
N ARG A 110 -16.93 26.50 -15.86
CA ARG A 110 -18.25 26.92 -16.33
C ARG A 110 -18.96 27.74 -15.26
N ILE A 111 -19.28 28.99 -15.59
CA ILE A 111 -19.94 29.94 -14.68
C ILE A 111 -21.45 30.06 -14.88
N ARG A 112 -21.97 29.69 -16.07
CA ARG A 112 -23.40 29.75 -16.41
C ARG A 112 -24.00 28.35 -16.35
N GLY A 113 -25.22 28.25 -15.80
CA GLY A 113 -26.00 27.00 -15.77
C GLY A 113 -26.47 26.53 -17.16
N ILE A 114 -27.38 25.58 -17.21
CA ILE A 114 -27.81 24.92 -18.48
C ILE A 114 -28.82 25.76 -19.27
N ASN A 115 -29.63 26.54 -18.58
CA ASN A 115 -30.75 27.26 -19.18
C ASN A 115 -30.28 28.49 -19.97
N ASN A 116 -31.02 28.82 -21.04
CA ASN A 116 -30.81 30.00 -21.88
C ASN A 116 -29.42 30.08 -22.54
N ILE A 117 -28.92 28.95 -23.05
CA ILE A 117 -27.69 28.89 -23.85
C ILE A 117 -28.03 28.51 -25.29
N ALA A 118 -27.53 29.30 -26.25
CA ALA A 118 -27.66 29.01 -27.68
C ALA A 118 -27.00 27.66 -28.04
N PRO A 119 -27.46 26.98 -29.10
CA PRO A 119 -26.99 25.63 -29.44
C PRO A 119 -25.48 25.55 -29.73
N LYS A 120 -24.88 26.60 -30.31
CA LYS A 120 -23.45 26.63 -30.65
C LYS A 120 -22.53 26.68 -29.41
N PRO A 121 -22.67 27.65 -28.47
CA PRO A 121 -21.93 27.61 -27.19
C PRO A 121 -22.19 26.35 -26.37
N ARG A 122 -23.43 25.85 -26.35
CA ARG A 122 -23.76 24.60 -25.65
C ARG A 122 -22.94 23.42 -26.18
N LYS A 123 -22.75 23.33 -27.49
CA LYS A 123 -21.94 22.26 -28.09
C LYS A 123 -20.44 22.39 -27.77
N ILE A 124 -19.91 23.62 -27.74
CA ILE A 124 -18.51 23.87 -27.37
C ILE A 124 -18.25 23.45 -25.91
N LEU A 125 -19.16 23.79 -24.99
CA LEU A 125 -19.05 23.37 -23.59
C LEU A 125 -19.10 21.85 -23.43
N GLN A 126 -19.90 21.16 -24.24
CA GLN A 126 -19.90 19.69 -24.27
C GLN A 126 -18.55 19.11 -24.72
N LEU A 127 -17.91 19.71 -25.72
CA LEU A 127 -16.58 19.28 -26.19
C LEU A 127 -15.49 19.49 -25.13
N PHE A 128 -15.56 20.58 -24.37
CA PHE A 128 -14.70 20.80 -23.20
C PHE A 128 -15.10 20.00 -21.96
N ARG A 129 -16.14 19.13 -22.06
CA ARG A 129 -16.66 18.31 -20.97
C ARG A 129 -17.18 19.14 -19.78
N LEU A 130 -17.61 20.37 -20.03
CA LEU A 130 -18.20 21.29 -19.06
C LEU A 130 -19.73 21.15 -19.05
N LEU A 131 -20.23 20.01 -18.57
CA LEU A 131 -21.63 19.60 -18.74
C LEU A 131 -22.60 20.14 -17.68
N GLN A 132 -22.13 20.32 -16.44
CA GLN A 132 -22.93 20.69 -15.27
C GLN A 132 -23.62 22.05 -15.41
#